data_AF-A0A137QW25-F1
#
_entry.id   AF-A0A137QW25-F1
#
_cell.length_a   1.000
_cell.length_b   1.000
_cell.length_c   1.000
_cell.angle_alpha   90.00
_cell.angle_beta   90.00
_cell.angle_gamma   90.00
#
_symmetry.space_group_name_H-M   'P 1'
#
loop_
_entity.id
_entity.type
_entity.pdbx_description
1 polymer ?
#
loop_
_entity_poly.entity_id
_entity_poly.type
_entity_poly.pdbx_seq_one_letter_code
_entity_poly.pdbx_strand_id
1 'polypeptide(L)'
;MSTLNNVLPASVPKLDVSGENWAIFSLRFQTVVQGKGLWGHFDSSVPHPKPTTPIASSAPVPVLIPASAPPPSLVITKEMVDIWDRDENIACSLLAQCLSDSTLITVSVHRSVKTMWETIVREFTYKSTFTQARLCREFMSM
;
A
#
# COMPACT_ATOMS: atom_id res chain seq x y z
N MET A 1 11.05 22.49 0.18
CA MET A 1 11.84 21.24 0.15
C MET A 1 11.26 20.29 1.19
N SER A 2 10.35 19.39 0.79
CA SER A 2 9.64 18.48 1.71
C SER A 2 10.29 17.11 1.72
N THR A 3 11.55 17.02 2.17
CA THR A 3 12.29 15.75 2.29
C THR A 3 11.93 14.98 3.57
N LEU A 4 11.19 15.58 4.50
CA LEU A 4 10.87 14.98 5.80
C LEU A 4 9.81 13.86 5.75
N ASN A 5 9.05 13.74 4.67
CA ASN A 5 7.88 12.84 4.62
C ASN A 5 8.19 11.40 4.23
N ASN A 6 9.40 11.09 3.74
CA ASN A 6 9.75 9.76 3.24
C ASN A 6 10.56 8.91 4.23
N VAL A 7 10.57 9.28 5.50
CA VAL A 7 11.25 8.51 6.57
C VAL A 7 10.22 8.05 7.59
N LEU A 8 10.36 6.81 8.04
CA LEU A 8 9.57 6.27 9.13
C LEU A 8 10.10 6.77 10.48
N PRO A 9 9.22 7.14 11.42
CA PRO A 9 9.65 7.53 12.76
C PRO A 9 10.31 6.33 13.45
N ALA A 10 11.28 6.59 14.33
CA ALA A 10 11.98 5.55 15.09
C ALA A 10 11.07 4.68 15.98
N SER A 11 9.80 5.09 16.15
CA SER A 11 8.77 4.31 16.84
C SER A 11 8.25 3.12 16.05
N VAL A 12 8.48 3.05 14.73
CA VAL A 12 8.17 1.88 13.91
C VAL A 12 9.35 0.92 14.00
N PRO A 13 9.20 -0.26 14.64
CA PRO A 13 10.29 -1.22 14.72
C PRO A 13 10.63 -1.79 13.34
N LYS A 14 11.84 -2.31 13.18
CA LYS A 14 12.14 -3.17 12.02
C LYS A 14 11.43 -4.52 12.19
N LEU A 15 10.97 -5.10 11.10
CA LEU A 15 10.34 -6.41 11.10
C LEU A 15 11.39 -7.50 11.37
N ASP A 16 11.18 -8.24 12.46
CA ASP A 16 12.04 -9.34 12.85
C ASP A 16 11.72 -10.58 12.01
N VAL A 17 12.75 -11.27 11.50
CA VAL A 17 12.62 -12.44 10.63
C VAL A 17 11.88 -13.64 11.26
N SER A 18 11.83 -13.69 12.60
CA SER A 18 11.05 -14.67 13.38
C SER A 18 9.55 -14.36 13.38
N GLY A 19 9.16 -13.12 13.09
CA GLY A 19 7.78 -12.64 13.18
C GLY A 19 7.25 -12.42 14.60
N GLU A 20 8.12 -12.45 15.62
CA GLU A 20 7.73 -12.18 17.01
C GLU A 20 7.11 -10.79 17.19
N ASN A 21 7.65 -9.78 16.52
CA ASN A 21 7.16 -8.41 16.61
C ASN A 21 6.12 -8.04 15.53
N TRP A 22 5.58 -9.02 14.79
CA TRP A 22 4.67 -8.77 13.67
C TRP A 22 3.45 -7.92 14.07
N ALA A 23 2.81 -8.24 15.19
CA ALA A 23 1.61 -7.53 15.64
C ALA A 23 1.87 -6.04 15.93
N ILE A 24 2.97 -5.72 16.62
CA ILE A 24 3.32 -4.33 16.93
C ILE A 24 3.85 -3.59 15.69
N PHE A 25 4.65 -4.27 14.86
CA PHE A 25 5.14 -3.72 13.60
C PHE A 25 3.98 -3.32 12.69
N SER A 26 3.07 -4.27 12.40
CA SER A 26 1.94 -4.05 11.51
C SER A 26 1.06 -2.90 12.00
N LEU A 27 0.70 -2.86 13.28
CA LEU A 27 -0.09 -1.77 13.86
C LEU A 27 0.57 -0.40 13.70
N ARG A 28 1.86 -0.28 14.06
CA ARG A 28 2.60 0.99 14.00
C ARG A 28 2.83 1.44 12.56
N PHE A 29 3.21 0.52 11.68
CA PHE A 29 3.46 0.80 10.27
C PHE A 29 2.18 1.30 9.59
N GLN A 30 1.05 0.60 9.77
CA GLN A 30 -0.25 1.01 9.24
C GLN A 30 -0.64 2.41 9.71
N THR A 31 -0.52 2.67 11.01
CA THR A 31 -0.84 4.00 11.59
C THR A 31 -0.03 5.12 10.93
N VAL A 32 1.27 4.90 10.71
CA VAL A 32 2.15 5.91 10.10
C VAL A 32 1.83 6.11 8.62
N VAL A 33 1.62 5.03 7.87
CA VAL A 33 1.31 5.09 6.44
C VAL A 33 -0.06 5.72 6.19
N GLN A 34 -1.05 5.42 7.04
CA GLN A 34 -2.37 6.09 7.03
C GLN A 34 -2.24 7.58 7.32
N GLY A 35 -1.46 7.96 8.34
CA GLY A 35 -1.20 9.37 8.64
C GLY A 35 -0.50 10.14 7.51
N LYS A 36 0.22 9.42 6.63
CA LYS A 36 0.85 9.99 5.42
C LYS A 36 -0.07 9.98 4.18
N GLY A 37 -1.26 9.40 4.26
CA GLY A 37 -2.21 9.29 3.13
C GLY A 37 -1.84 8.23 2.09
N LEU A 38 -0.83 7.38 2.35
CA LEU A 38 -0.32 6.40 1.38
C LEU A 38 -1.00 5.03 1.49
N TRP A 39 -1.84 4.83 2.51
CA TRP A 39 -2.47 3.52 2.78
C TRP A 39 -3.31 3.01 1.60
N GLY A 40 -3.87 3.92 0.81
CA GLY A 40 -4.63 3.60 -0.41
C GLY A 40 -3.88 2.76 -1.44
N HIS A 41 -2.54 2.80 -1.42
CA HIS A 41 -1.67 1.98 -2.27
C HIS A 41 -1.50 0.55 -1.73
N PHE A 42 -1.60 0.37 -0.40
CA PHE A 42 -1.45 -0.94 0.25
C PHE A 42 -2.75 -1.76 0.23
N ASP A 43 -3.91 -1.11 0.38
CA ASP A 43 -5.23 -1.75 0.37
C ASP A 43 -5.91 -1.78 -1.01
N SER A 44 -5.30 -1.10 -2.01
CA SER A 44 -5.85 -0.89 -3.36
C SER A 44 -7.10 -0.03 -3.45
N SER A 45 -7.38 0.77 -2.42
CA SER A 45 -8.43 1.80 -2.47
C SER A 45 -8.12 2.87 -3.52
N VAL A 46 -6.85 3.08 -3.85
CA VAL A 46 -6.40 4.03 -4.89
C VAL A 46 -5.84 3.25 -6.09
N PRO A 47 -6.68 2.88 -7.07
CA PRO A 47 -6.22 2.20 -8.28
C PRO A 47 -5.32 3.13 -9.12
N HIS A 48 -4.33 2.54 -9.78
CA HIS A 48 -3.48 3.28 -10.72
C HIS A 48 -4.35 3.95 -11.80
N PRO A 49 -4.32 5.29 -11.93
CA PRO A 49 -5.07 5.99 -12.97
C PRO A 49 -4.60 5.54 -14.36
N LYS A 50 -5.46 4.83 -15.10
CA LYS A 50 -5.21 4.54 -16.52
C LYS A 50 -5.65 5.74 -17.34
N PRO A 51 -4.80 6.30 -18.22
CA PRO A 51 -5.23 7.34 -19.15
C PRO A 51 -6.40 6.81 -19.99
N THR A 52 -7.62 7.31 -19.71
CA THR A 52 -8.78 6.98 -20.52
C THR A 52 -8.84 7.98 -21.65
N THR A 53 -8.52 7.54 -22.87
CA THR A 53 -8.81 8.28 -24.09
C THR A 53 -10.33 8.53 -24.13
N PRO A 54 -10.82 9.75 -24.41
CA PRO A 54 -12.24 9.99 -24.50
C PRO A 54 -12.80 9.16 -25.66
N ILE A 55 -13.60 8.13 -25.33
CA ILE A 55 -14.41 7.46 -26.33
C ILE A 55 -15.51 8.47 -26.66
N ALA A 56 -15.33 9.18 -27.79
CA ALA A 56 -16.43 9.86 -28.45
C ALA A 56 -17.50 8.80 -28.70
N SER A 57 -18.58 8.85 -27.92
CA SER A 57 -19.75 8.01 -28.11
C SER A 57 -20.37 8.36 -29.46
N SER A 58 -19.97 7.64 -30.49
CA SER A 58 -20.55 7.73 -31.83
C SER A 58 -21.87 6.94 -31.83
N ALA A 59 -22.99 7.67 -31.74
CA ALA A 59 -24.26 7.27 -32.34
C ALA A 59 -25.18 8.51 -32.44
N PRO A 60 -25.76 8.82 -33.61
CA PRO A 60 -26.67 9.96 -33.78
C PRO A 60 -28.10 9.58 -33.41
N VAL A 61 -28.69 10.26 -32.45
CA VAL A 61 -30.16 10.32 -32.26
C VAL A 61 -30.54 11.77 -31.96
N PRO A 62 -31.39 12.42 -32.78
CA PRO A 62 -31.79 13.79 -32.55
C PRO A 62 -32.98 13.83 -31.58
N VAL A 63 -32.76 14.21 -30.32
CA VAL A 63 -33.85 14.65 -29.45
C VAL A 63 -33.44 15.93 -28.72
N LEU A 64 -34.22 16.97 -28.97
CA LEU A 64 -34.14 18.32 -28.42
C LEU A 64 -34.47 18.35 -26.92
N ILE A 65 -33.49 18.60 -26.05
CA ILE A 65 -33.71 19.11 -24.68
C ILE A 65 -32.53 20.03 -24.28
N PRO A 66 -32.76 21.27 -23.79
CA PRO A 66 -31.68 22.17 -23.38
C PRO A 66 -31.23 21.94 -21.93
N ALA A 67 -29.92 22.08 -21.70
CA ALA A 67 -29.26 22.35 -20.43
C ALA A 67 -29.45 21.35 -19.27
N SER A 68 -28.74 20.22 -19.34
CA SER A 68 -28.18 19.62 -18.13
C SER A 68 -26.68 19.53 -18.32
N ALA A 69 -25.93 20.24 -17.49
CA ALA A 69 -24.48 20.23 -17.48
C ALA A 69 -23.96 18.78 -17.46
N PRO A 70 -22.99 18.41 -18.30
CA PRO A 70 -22.36 17.09 -18.20
C PRO A 70 -21.68 16.97 -16.83
N PRO A 71 -21.71 15.79 -16.17
CA PRO A 71 -20.90 15.56 -14.98
C PRO A 71 -19.44 15.85 -15.30
N PRO A 72 -18.63 16.36 -14.36
CA PRO A 72 -17.21 16.57 -14.60
C PRO A 72 -16.57 15.20 -14.84
N SER A 73 -16.42 14.83 -16.12
CA SER A 73 -15.59 13.72 -16.53
C SER A 73 -14.20 14.01 -15.97
N LEU A 74 -13.78 13.22 -14.99
CA LEU A 74 -12.45 13.32 -14.40
C LEU A 74 -11.43 13.09 -15.51
N VAL A 75 -10.90 14.16 -16.08
CA VAL A 75 -9.81 14.10 -17.04
C VAL A 75 -8.59 13.62 -16.26
N ILE A 76 -8.28 12.33 -16.39
CA ILE A 76 -7.05 11.76 -15.87
C ILE A 76 -5.90 12.38 -16.67
N THR A 77 -5.23 13.36 -16.08
CA THR A 77 -4.06 14.00 -16.68
C THR A 77 -2.82 13.14 -16.47
N LYS A 78 -1.82 13.31 -17.35
CA LYS A 78 -0.50 12.69 -17.18
C LYS A 78 0.12 13.02 -15.82
N GLU A 79 -0.09 14.24 -15.32
CA GLU A 79 0.37 14.67 -14.00
C GLU A 79 -0.21 13.82 -12.86
N MET A 80 -1.48 13.41 -12.95
CA MET A 80 -2.12 12.55 -11.95
C MET A 80 -1.47 11.16 -11.90
N VAL A 81 -1.08 10.63 -13.06
CA VAL A 81 -0.34 9.37 -13.18
C VAL A 81 1.05 9.50 -12.57
N ASP A 82 1.77 10.57 -12.92
CA ASP A 82 3.13 10.81 -12.41
C ASP A 82 3.14 11.03 -10.88
N ILE A 83 2.07 11.61 -10.29
CA ILE A 83 1.89 11.72 -8.83
C ILE A 83 1.65 10.35 -8.21
N TRP A 84 0.74 9.55 -8.77
CA TRP A 84 0.46 8.21 -8.25
C TRP A 84 1.70 7.32 -8.27
N ASP A 85 2.47 7.34 -9.37
CA ASP A 85 3.73 6.58 -9.47
C ASP A 85 4.76 7.03 -8.43
N ARG A 86 4.82 8.33 -8.13
CA ARG A 86 5.70 8.84 -7.07
C ARG A 86 5.27 8.32 -5.70
N ASP A 87 3.98 8.36 -5.41
CA ASP A 87 3.43 7.92 -4.13
C ASP A 87 3.59 6.41 -3.93
N GLU A 88 3.42 5.60 -4.99
CA GLU A 88 3.71 4.17 -4.99
C GLU A 88 5.20 3.90 -4.68
N ASN A 89 6.12 4.65 -5.28
CA ASN A 89 7.56 4.51 -5.01
C ASN A 89 7.94 4.91 -3.58
N ILE A 90 7.31 5.96 -3.04
CA ILE A 90 7.46 6.37 -1.63
C ILE A 90 6.96 5.25 -0.71
N ALA A 91 5.78 4.70 -0.99
CA ALA A 91 5.21 3.58 -0.22
C ALA A 91 6.13 2.35 -0.22
N CYS A 92 6.68 1.97 -1.39
CA CYS A 92 7.68 0.91 -1.51
C CYS A 92 8.95 1.19 -0.69
N SER A 93 9.47 2.42 -0.76
CA SER A 93 10.66 2.83 0.00
C SER A 93 10.44 2.76 1.50
N LEU A 94 9.29 3.24 1.99
CA LEU A 94 8.93 3.16 3.41
C LEU A 94 8.85 1.71 3.88
N LEU A 95 8.22 0.84 3.09
CA LEU A 95 8.15 -0.58 3.42
C LEU A 95 9.57 -1.18 3.49
N ALA A 96 10.42 -0.92 2.51
CA ALA A 96 11.79 -1.42 2.48
C ALA A 96 12.66 -0.97 3.68
N GLN A 97 12.46 0.24 4.21
CA GLN A 97 13.23 0.76 5.37
C GLN A 97 13.07 -0.07 6.65
N CYS A 98 11.95 -0.78 6.78
CA CYS A 98 11.65 -1.59 7.96
C CYS A 98 11.85 -3.09 7.75
N LEU A 99 12.16 -3.55 6.54
CA LEU A 99 12.39 -4.96 6.28
C LEU A 99 13.85 -5.32 6.57
N SER A 100 14.06 -6.54 7.04
CA SER A 100 15.38 -7.18 7.03
C SER A 100 15.76 -7.54 5.60
N ASP A 101 17.06 -7.52 5.26
CA ASP A 101 17.54 -7.73 3.88
C ASP A 101 17.02 -9.04 3.25
N SER A 102 16.96 -10.12 4.02
CA SER A 102 16.42 -11.41 3.56
C SER A 102 14.94 -11.33 3.16
N THR A 103 14.14 -10.59 3.94
CA THR A 103 12.71 -10.37 3.66
C THR A 103 12.55 -9.47 2.47
N LEU A 104 13.35 -8.39 2.39
CA LEU A 104 13.34 -7.45 1.27
C LEU A 104 13.62 -8.16 -0.06
N ILE A 105 14.66 -8.99 -0.12
CA ILE A 105 15.00 -9.78 -1.33
C ILE A 105 13.81 -10.62 -1.78
N THR A 106 13.15 -11.31 -0.84
CA THR A 106 12.00 -12.18 -1.13
C THR A 106 10.82 -11.41 -1.71
N VAL A 107 10.53 -10.24 -1.16
CA VAL A 107 9.33 -9.48 -1.55
C VAL A 107 9.59 -8.51 -2.71
N SER A 108 10.87 -8.15 -2.98
CA SER A 108 11.29 -7.24 -4.06
C SER A 108 11.00 -7.75 -5.48
N VAL A 109 10.71 -9.05 -5.64
CA VAL A 109 10.21 -9.62 -6.90
C VAL A 109 8.88 -8.98 -7.33
N HIS A 110 8.12 -8.44 -6.37
CA HIS A 110 6.85 -7.79 -6.64
C HIS A 110 7.04 -6.31 -6.97
N ARG A 111 6.44 -5.87 -8.09
CA ARG A 111 6.53 -4.48 -8.55
C ARG A 111 5.58 -3.52 -7.82
N SER A 112 4.53 -4.04 -7.19
CA SER A 112 3.53 -3.23 -6.49
C SER A 112 3.66 -3.39 -4.99
N VAL A 113 3.52 -2.27 -4.27
CA VAL A 113 3.58 -2.23 -2.81
C VAL A 113 2.49 -3.08 -2.18
N LYS A 114 1.32 -3.17 -2.83
CA LYS A 114 0.20 -4.03 -2.41
C LYS A 114 0.63 -5.49 -2.31
N THR A 115 1.15 -6.04 -3.41
CA THR A 115 1.57 -7.45 -3.45
C THR A 115 2.72 -7.71 -2.49
N MET A 116 3.64 -6.75 -2.35
CA MET A 116 4.72 -6.80 -1.37
C MET A 116 4.15 -6.93 0.06
N TRP A 117 3.17 -6.08 0.39
CA TRP A 117 2.50 -6.06 1.69
C TRP A 117 1.67 -7.32 1.95
N GLU A 118 0.90 -7.79 0.99
CA GLU A 118 0.09 -9.03 1.11
C GLU A 118 0.98 -10.24 1.40
N THR A 119 2.11 -10.36 0.70
CA THR A 119 3.09 -11.44 0.95
C THR A 119 3.64 -11.34 2.37
N ILE A 120 4.00 -10.14 2.84
CA ILE A 120 4.48 -9.93 4.22
C ILE A 120 3.40 -10.31 5.23
N VAL A 121 2.17 -9.84 5.04
CA VAL A 121 1.04 -10.15 5.94
C VAL A 121 0.84 -11.65 6.04
N ARG A 122 0.85 -12.39 4.93
CA ARG A 122 0.71 -13.84 4.93
C ARG A 122 1.83 -14.54 5.69
N GLU A 123 3.08 -14.27 5.33
CA GLU A 123 4.26 -14.92 5.92
C GLU A 123 4.38 -14.65 7.42
N PHE A 124 4.24 -13.39 7.82
CA PHE A 124 4.47 -12.98 9.20
C PHE A 124 3.28 -13.23 10.12
N THR A 125 2.06 -13.30 9.58
CA THR A 125 0.91 -13.80 10.36
C THR A 125 1.08 -15.28 10.68
N TYR A 126 1.54 -16.09 9.71
CA TYR A 126 1.84 -17.50 9.94
C TYR A 126 2.97 -17.69 10.96
N LYS A 127 4.08 -16.95 10.81
CA LYS A 127 5.21 -17.00 11.76
C LYS A 127 4.82 -16.54 13.17
N SER A 128 4.10 -15.43 13.28
CA SER A 128 3.69 -14.87 14.56
C SER A 128 2.75 -15.80 15.33
N THR A 129 1.77 -16.40 14.64
CA THR A 129 0.86 -17.39 15.25
C THR A 129 1.60 -18.64 15.73
N PHE A 130 2.57 -19.13 14.94
CA PHE A 130 3.43 -20.24 15.36
C PHE A 130 4.24 -19.89 16.61
N THR A 131 4.88 -18.72 16.64
CA THR A 131 5.68 -18.29 17.79
C THR A 131 4.81 -18.10 19.04
N GLN A 132 3.62 -17.51 18.90
CA GLN A 132 2.67 -17.38 20.00
C GLN A 132 2.22 -18.75 20.52
N ALA A 133 1.91 -19.69 19.63
CA ALA A 133 1.54 -21.05 20.02
C ALA A 133 2.68 -21.79 20.74
N ARG A 134 3.94 -21.56 20.34
CA ARG A 134 5.12 -22.07 21.03
C ARG A 134 5.21 -21.51 22.45
N LEU A 135 5.09 -20.20 22.62
CA LEU A 135 5.13 -19.55 23.95
C LEU A 135 4.00 -20.05 24.86
N CYS A 136 2.78 -20.19 24.35
CA CYS A 136 1.66 -20.74 25.11
C CYS A 136 1.92 -22.19 25.55
N ARG A 137 2.51 -23.01 24.68
CA ARG A 137 2.89 -24.40 25.01
C ARG A 137 3.93 -24.45 26.12
N GLU A 138 4.99 -23.64 26.01
CA GLU A 138 6.05 -23.60 27.03
C GLU A 138 5.49 -23.18 28.40
N PHE A 139 4.61 -22.16 28.42
CA PHE A 139 3.94 -21.74 29.65
C PHE A 139 3.07 -22.84 30.27
N MET A 140 2.32 -23.59 29.47
CA MET A 140 1.49 -24.71 29.95
C MET A 140 2.29 -25.94 30.41
N SER A 141 3.58 -26.00 30.08
CA SER A 141 4.49 -27.09 30.48
C SER A 141 5.32 -26.79 31.72
N MET A 142 5.21 -25.58 32.27
CA MET A 142 5.75 -25.18 33.58
C MET A 142 4.72 -25.42 34.68
#